data_AF-A0A3R9JG38-F1
#
_entry.id   AF-A0A3R9JG38-F1
#
_cell.length_a   1.000
_cell.length_b   1.000
_cell.length_c   1.000
_cell.angle_alpha   90.00
_cell.angle_beta   90.00
_cell.angle_gamma   90.00
#
_symmetry.space_group_name_H-M   'P 1'
#
loop_
_entity.id
_entity.type
_entity.pdbx_description
1 polymer ?
#
loop_
_entity_poly.entity_id
_entity_poly.type
_entity_poly.pdbx_seq_one_letter_code
_entity_poly.pdbx_strand_id
1 'polypeptide(L)'
;MASKENTERKELHRKIWAIADDVRGAVDGWDFKQYILGILFYRFISEHMADYFDRAEHEAGDLEFRYAELSDQEAEQDFKPGTVEDKGFFILPSQLFENVVENASQNENLNEDLANIFQAIEKSAIGFKSEDDIKGLFDNLDTRSNILGGSVPEKNKRLSDILNGINSINFGNFEENDIDAFGDAYEFLISNYASNAGKSGGEFFTPQTVSKLLARLVMVGKDKINKVYDPTCGFRVIIMTQANSQVNIRALELLSKFRIKKMNRWCTV
;
A
#
# COMPACT_ATOMS: atom_id res chain seq x y z
N MET A 1 1.11 -24.97 -4.37
CA MET A 1 1.22 -23.57 -3.87
C MET A 1 1.45 -22.58 -5.00
N ALA A 2 2.52 -22.68 -5.81
CA ALA A 2 2.79 -21.75 -6.92
C ALA A 2 1.66 -21.54 -7.97
N SER A 3 0.77 -22.53 -8.14
CA SER A 3 -0.37 -22.42 -9.07
C SER A 3 -1.55 -21.62 -8.52
N LYS A 4 -1.68 -21.46 -7.19
CA LYS A 4 -2.83 -20.77 -6.56
C LYS A 4 -2.54 -19.27 -6.47
N GLU A 5 -1.36 -18.91 -5.96
CA GLU A 5 -0.88 -17.52 -5.91
C GLU A 5 -0.82 -16.84 -7.30
N ASN A 6 -0.47 -17.59 -8.35
CA ASN A 6 -0.42 -17.04 -9.72
C ASN A 6 -1.83 -16.80 -10.28
N THR A 7 -2.83 -17.56 -9.83
CA THR A 7 -4.23 -17.36 -10.21
C THR A 7 -4.81 -16.15 -9.47
N GLU A 8 -4.60 -16.06 -8.16
CA GLU A 8 -5.04 -14.92 -7.33
C GLU A 8 -4.41 -13.61 -7.82
N ARG A 9 -3.11 -13.61 -8.16
CA ARG A 9 -2.44 -12.45 -8.79
C ARG A 9 -3.06 -12.06 -10.13
N LYS A 10 -3.33 -13.02 -11.01
CA LYS A 10 -3.97 -12.74 -12.31
C LYS A 10 -5.39 -12.20 -12.16
N GLU A 11 -6.13 -12.68 -11.18
CA GLU A 11 -7.48 -12.17 -10.87
C GLU A 11 -7.42 -10.75 -10.33
N LEU A 12 -6.50 -10.46 -9.41
CA LEU A 12 -6.23 -9.12 -8.90
C LEU A 12 -5.90 -8.15 -10.03
N HIS A 13 -4.97 -8.53 -10.90
CA HIS A 13 -4.56 -7.79 -12.08
C HIS A 13 -5.73 -7.51 -13.03
N ARG A 14 -6.56 -8.53 -13.29
CA ARG A 14 -7.75 -8.40 -14.14
C ARG A 14 -8.78 -7.46 -13.54
N LYS A 15 -9.01 -7.54 -12.22
CA LYS A 15 -9.96 -6.66 -11.52
C LYS A 15 -9.52 -5.21 -11.60
N ILE A 16 -8.27 -4.90 -11.29
CA ILE A 16 -7.77 -3.52 -11.35
C ILE A 16 -7.88 -2.97 -12.78
N TRP A 17 -7.53 -3.79 -13.79
CA TRP A 17 -7.64 -3.37 -15.17
C TRP A 17 -9.09 -3.15 -15.61
N ALA A 18 -10.02 -4.01 -15.17
CA ALA A 18 -11.45 -3.83 -15.43
C ALA A 18 -11.99 -2.53 -14.82
N ILE A 19 -11.59 -2.21 -13.58
CA ILE A 19 -11.97 -0.94 -12.93
C ILE A 19 -11.41 0.25 -13.74
N ALA A 20 -10.16 0.16 -14.19
CA ALA A 20 -9.56 1.21 -15.00
C ALA A 20 -10.30 1.40 -16.33
N ASP A 21 -10.68 0.31 -17.01
CA ASP A 21 -11.46 0.36 -18.26
C ASP A 21 -12.87 0.90 -18.05
N ASP A 22 -13.55 0.51 -16.98
CA ASP A 22 -14.91 0.94 -16.66
C ASP A 22 -14.98 2.45 -16.36
N VAL A 23 -13.97 2.99 -15.67
CA VAL A 23 -13.94 4.41 -15.26
C VAL A 23 -13.37 5.32 -16.36
N ARG A 24 -12.47 4.81 -17.20
CA ARG A 24 -11.77 5.58 -18.26
C ARG A 24 -12.72 6.27 -19.23
N GLY A 25 -13.80 5.62 -19.65
CA GLY A 25 -14.68 6.13 -20.69
C GLY A 25 -13.90 6.54 -21.96
N ALA A 26 -14.09 7.78 -22.45
CA ALA A 26 -13.42 8.32 -23.64
C ALA A 26 -12.03 8.95 -23.38
N VAL A 27 -11.55 8.96 -22.13
CA VAL A 27 -10.31 9.63 -21.73
C VAL A 27 -9.11 8.69 -21.92
N ASP A 28 -7.91 9.25 -22.04
CA ASP A 28 -6.70 8.44 -22.20
C ASP A 28 -6.41 7.61 -20.94
N GLY A 29 -6.02 6.35 -21.14
CA GLY A 29 -5.78 5.41 -20.04
C GLY A 29 -4.58 5.78 -19.17
N TRP A 30 -3.69 6.65 -19.66
CA TRP A 30 -2.53 7.15 -18.92
C TRP A 30 -2.91 8.09 -17.79
N ASP A 31 -3.89 8.98 -18.00
CA ASP A 31 -4.27 9.97 -16.98
C ASP A 31 -5.01 9.30 -15.81
N PHE A 32 -5.85 8.30 -16.09
CA PHE A 32 -6.56 7.53 -15.06
C PHE A 32 -5.63 6.68 -14.18
N LYS A 33 -4.43 6.36 -14.66
CA LYS A 33 -3.41 5.63 -13.87
C LYS A 33 -3.14 6.30 -12.54
N GLN A 34 -2.96 7.62 -12.53
CA GLN A 34 -2.59 8.36 -11.32
C GLN A 34 -3.69 8.26 -10.27
N TYR A 35 -4.96 8.26 -10.70
CA TYR A 35 -6.11 8.07 -9.81
C TYR A 35 -6.18 6.66 -9.25
N ILE A 36 -6.06 5.64 -10.09
CA ILE A 36 -6.08 4.25 -9.62
C ILE A 36 -4.92 3.98 -8.65
N LEU A 37 -3.69 4.37 -9.00
CA LEU A 37 -2.52 4.15 -8.14
C LEU A 37 -2.59 4.95 -6.84
N GLY A 38 -2.98 6.22 -6.92
CA GLY A 38 -3.06 7.09 -5.76
C GLY A 38 -4.15 6.64 -4.77
N ILE A 39 -5.34 6.30 -5.26
CA ILE A 39 -6.42 5.81 -4.41
C ILE A 39 -6.12 4.40 -3.87
N LEU A 40 -5.46 3.55 -4.66
CA LEU A 40 -5.03 2.24 -4.19
C LEU A 40 -3.98 2.38 -3.07
N PHE A 41 -3.04 3.30 -3.22
CA PHE A 41 -2.07 3.60 -2.17
C PHE A 41 -2.73 4.19 -0.92
N TYR A 42 -3.70 5.09 -1.09
CA TYR A 42 -4.51 5.62 0.01
C TYR A 42 -5.24 4.52 0.78
N ARG A 43 -5.87 3.55 0.08
CA ARG A 43 -6.45 2.36 0.72
C ARG A 43 -5.43 1.62 1.57
N PHE A 44 -4.26 1.35 1.02
CA PHE A 44 -3.21 0.61 1.71
C PHE A 44 -2.73 1.29 3.00
N ILE A 45 -2.43 2.60 2.94
CA ILE A 45 -2.00 3.32 4.15
C ILE A 45 -3.11 3.46 5.19
N SER A 46 -4.37 3.51 4.73
CA SER A 46 -5.55 3.55 5.61
C SER A 46 -5.74 2.23 6.36
N GLU A 47 -5.76 1.11 5.64
CA GLU A 47 -5.91 -0.23 6.24
C GLU A 47 -4.74 -0.49 7.21
N HIS A 48 -3.50 -0.18 6.83
CA HIS A 48 -2.35 -0.33 7.71
C HIS A 48 -2.41 0.51 8.99
N MET A 49 -3.01 1.70 8.95
CA MET A 49 -3.18 2.57 10.12
C MET A 49 -4.24 1.98 11.06
N ALA A 50 -5.39 1.58 10.54
CA ALA A 50 -6.46 0.95 11.32
C ALA A 50 -5.95 -0.35 11.97
N ASP A 51 -5.34 -1.24 11.18
CA ASP A 51 -4.77 -2.51 11.66
C ASP A 51 -3.68 -2.30 12.73
N TYR A 52 -2.94 -1.20 12.65
CA TYR A 52 -1.91 -0.89 13.64
C TYR A 52 -2.54 -0.62 15.02
N PHE A 53 -3.61 0.18 15.07
CA PHE A 53 -4.29 0.49 16.32
C PHE A 53 -5.16 -0.66 16.81
N ASP A 54 -5.87 -1.33 15.91
CA ASP A 54 -6.70 -2.49 16.25
C ASP A 54 -5.85 -3.57 16.94
N ARG A 55 -4.69 -3.89 16.37
CA ARG A 55 -3.78 -4.86 17.01
C ARG A 55 -3.26 -4.40 18.37
N ALA A 56 -2.90 -3.13 18.52
CA ALA A 56 -2.40 -2.61 19.79
C ALA A 56 -3.44 -2.75 20.91
N GLU A 57 -4.70 -2.43 20.62
CA GLU A 57 -5.80 -2.55 21.57
C GLU A 57 -6.23 -4.01 21.81
N HIS A 58 -6.22 -4.84 20.76
CA HIS A 58 -6.49 -6.28 20.88
C HIS A 58 -5.43 -6.98 21.73
N GLU A 59 -4.15 -6.61 21.59
CA GLU A 59 -3.05 -7.09 22.43
C GLU A 59 -3.16 -6.58 23.88
N ALA A 60 -3.73 -5.39 24.08
CA ALA A 60 -4.04 -4.84 25.40
C ALA A 60 -5.28 -5.48 26.05
N GLY A 61 -6.09 -6.20 25.26
CA GLY A 61 -7.18 -7.06 25.74
C GLY A 61 -8.59 -6.65 25.27
N ASP A 62 -8.73 -5.60 24.48
CA ASP A 62 -10.01 -5.20 23.88
C ASP A 62 -10.14 -5.78 22.47
N LEU A 63 -10.57 -7.05 22.38
CA LEU A 63 -10.66 -7.78 21.10
C LEU A 63 -11.75 -7.27 20.14
N GLU A 64 -12.66 -6.42 20.61
CA GLU A 64 -13.76 -5.88 19.81
C GLU A 64 -13.47 -4.45 19.35
N PHE A 65 -12.34 -3.86 19.76
CA PHE A 65 -11.95 -2.52 19.37
C PHE A 65 -11.79 -2.40 17.86
N ARG A 66 -12.33 -1.32 17.29
CA ARG A 66 -12.14 -0.92 15.89
C ARG A 66 -11.84 0.56 15.81
N TYR A 67 -10.62 0.91 15.40
CA TYR A 67 -10.16 2.28 15.21
C TYR A 67 -11.08 3.06 14.25
N ALA A 68 -11.60 2.38 13.23
CA ALA A 68 -12.51 2.96 12.26
C ALA A 68 -13.84 3.46 12.82
N GLU A 69 -14.24 2.99 14.00
CA GLU A 69 -15.48 3.39 14.67
C GLU A 69 -15.29 4.54 15.67
N LEU A 70 -14.05 4.93 15.94
CA LEU A 70 -13.76 6.04 16.85
C LEU A 70 -14.18 7.37 16.24
N SER A 71 -14.44 8.34 17.11
CA SER A 71 -14.54 9.73 16.67
C SER A 71 -13.16 10.30 16.35
N ASP A 72 -13.12 11.23 15.39
CA ASP A 72 -11.89 11.98 15.08
C ASP A 72 -11.30 12.69 16.30
N GLN A 73 -12.17 13.14 17.22
CA GLN A 73 -11.74 13.81 18.44
C GLN A 73 -10.96 12.87 19.37
N GLU A 74 -11.47 11.65 19.58
CA GLU A 74 -10.77 10.61 20.37
C GLU A 74 -9.46 10.21 19.69
N ALA A 75 -9.48 10.01 18.36
CA ALA A 75 -8.28 9.70 17.60
C ALA A 75 -7.20 10.79 17.71
N GLU A 76 -7.57 12.07 17.65
CA GLU A 76 -6.61 13.17 17.84
C GLU A 76 -6.03 13.25 19.25
N GLN A 77 -6.82 12.92 20.27
CA GLN A 77 -6.41 13.02 21.67
C GLN A 77 -5.56 11.83 22.10
N ASP A 78 -5.99 10.62 21.76
CA ASP A 78 -5.47 9.39 22.38
C ASP A 78 -4.55 8.61 21.43
N PHE A 79 -4.72 8.75 20.11
CA PHE A 79 -4.02 7.91 19.13
C PHE A 79 -2.99 8.67 18.28
N LYS A 80 -3.19 9.96 18.03
CA LYS A 80 -2.25 10.78 17.26
C LYS A 80 -0.91 11.01 17.97
N PRO A 81 -0.84 11.24 19.30
CA PRO A 81 0.44 11.48 19.97
C PRO A 81 1.40 10.29 19.82
N GLY A 82 2.62 10.54 19.36
CA GLY A 82 3.64 9.48 19.16
C GLY A 82 3.50 8.69 17.86
N THR A 83 2.30 8.62 17.28
CA THR A 83 2.09 7.86 16.04
C THR A 83 2.82 8.46 14.85
N VAL A 84 2.87 9.79 14.73
CA VAL A 84 3.58 10.42 13.60
C VAL A 84 5.08 10.19 13.71
N GLU A 85 5.66 10.17 14.92
CA GLU A 85 7.07 9.80 15.12
C GLU A 85 7.36 8.36 14.70
N ASP A 86 6.43 7.44 14.97
CA ASP A 86 6.62 6.00 14.74
C ASP A 86 6.27 5.55 13.31
N LYS A 87 5.27 6.17 12.69
CA LYS A 87 4.70 5.78 11.39
C LYS A 87 4.92 6.82 10.29
N GLY A 88 5.22 8.06 10.66
CA GLY A 88 5.52 9.15 9.73
C GLY A 88 4.32 9.97 9.27
N PHE A 89 3.09 9.50 9.47
CA PHE A 89 1.86 10.21 9.13
C PHE A 89 0.72 9.75 10.05
N PHE A 90 -0.44 10.40 9.96
CA PHE A 90 -1.64 10.05 10.71
C PHE A 90 -2.90 10.21 9.84
N ILE A 91 -3.86 9.29 10.01
CA ILE A 91 -5.15 9.29 9.31
C ILE A 91 -6.25 9.21 10.36
N LEU A 92 -7.20 10.14 10.32
CA LEU A 92 -8.35 10.15 11.22
C LEU A 92 -9.36 9.07 10.84
N PRO A 93 -10.18 8.55 11.77
CA PRO A 93 -11.24 7.61 11.48
C PRO A 93 -12.14 8.05 10.33
N SER A 94 -12.63 9.28 10.31
CA SER A 94 -13.47 9.80 9.20
C SER A 94 -12.77 9.83 7.83
N GLN A 95 -11.43 9.80 7.85
CA GLN A 95 -10.55 9.86 6.69
C GLN A 95 -10.02 8.47 6.32
N LEU A 96 -10.50 7.39 6.95
CA LEU A 96 -10.14 6.04 6.54
C LEU A 96 -10.86 5.70 5.23
N PHE A 97 -10.19 4.93 4.37
CA PHE A 97 -10.71 4.47 3.10
C PHE A 97 -12.08 3.80 3.23
N GLU A 98 -12.27 2.93 4.24
CA GLU A 98 -13.53 2.23 4.46
C GLU A 98 -14.70 3.18 4.78
N ASN A 99 -14.45 4.18 5.64
CA ASN A 99 -15.46 5.16 6.04
C ASN A 99 -15.79 6.14 4.90
N VAL A 100 -14.78 6.48 4.07
CA VAL A 100 -14.98 7.30 2.88
C VAL A 100 -15.76 6.55 1.80
N VAL A 101 -15.42 5.27 1.52
CA VAL A 101 -16.09 4.50 0.47
C VAL A 101 -17.54 4.17 0.82
N GLU A 102 -17.85 3.96 2.10
CA GLU A 102 -19.22 3.71 2.57
C GLU A 102 -20.20 4.80 2.10
N ASN A 103 -19.77 6.06 2.15
CA ASN A 103 -20.59 7.23 1.82
C ASN A 103 -20.31 7.81 0.42
N ALA A 104 -19.33 7.28 -0.32
CA ALA A 104 -18.83 7.88 -1.56
C ALA A 104 -19.92 8.10 -2.63
N SER A 105 -20.87 7.16 -2.74
CA SER A 105 -21.95 7.24 -3.76
C SER A 105 -22.98 8.33 -3.48
N GLN A 106 -23.10 8.80 -2.24
CA GLN A 106 -24.05 9.84 -1.84
C GLN A 106 -23.37 11.18 -1.53
N ASN A 107 -22.04 11.22 -1.53
CA ASN A 107 -21.29 12.41 -1.18
C ASN A 107 -21.19 13.40 -2.36
N GLU A 108 -21.96 14.48 -2.28
CA GLU A 108 -21.98 15.58 -3.27
C GLU A 108 -20.70 16.42 -3.28
N ASN A 109 -19.82 16.26 -2.29
CA ASN A 109 -18.55 16.99 -2.14
C ASN A 109 -17.32 16.05 -2.13
N LEU A 110 -17.48 14.81 -2.61
CA LEU A 110 -16.44 13.76 -2.56
C LEU A 110 -15.08 14.23 -3.09
N ASN A 111 -15.07 14.98 -4.19
CA ASN A 111 -13.84 15.56 -4.76
C ASN A 111 -13.11 16.48 -3.78
N GLU A 112 -13.83 17.33 -3.05
CA GLU A 112 -13.25 18.25 -2.08
C GLU A 112 -12.80 17.52 -0.82
N ASP A 113 -13.61 16.58 -0.32
CA ASP A 113 -13.30 15.79 0.86
C ASP A 113 -12.04 14.95 0.64
N LEU A 114 -11.91 14.26 -0.50
CA LEU A 114 -10.69 13.52 -0.85
C LEU A 114 -9.47 14.44 -0.93
N ALA A 115 -9.60 15.62 -1.54
CA ALA A 115 -8.49 16.58 -1.59
C ALA A 115 -8.07 17.04 -0.18
N ASN A 116 -9.05 17.27 0.70
CA ASN A 116 -8.80 17.66 2.09
C ASN A 116 -8.14 16.53 2.88
N ILE A 117 -8.57 15.27 2.65
CA ILE A 117 -7.97 14.07 3.25
C ILE A 117 -6.51 13.96 2.83
N PHE A 118 -6.21 13.97 1.54
CA PHE A 118 -4.83 13.87 1.06
C PHE A 118 -3.95 14.98 1.63
N GLN A 119 -4.46 16.21 1.67
CA GLN A 119 -3.75 17.32 2.30
C GLN A 119 -3.57 17.12 3.82
N ALA A 120 -4.56 16.56 4.52
CA ALA A 120 -4.47 16.29 5.95
C ALA A 120 -3.41 15.23 6.26
N ILE A 121 -3.33 14.17 5.45
CA ILE A 121 -2.29 13.14 5.54
C ILE A 121 -0.91 13.77 5.38
N GLU A 122 -0.71 14.60 4.34
CA GLU A 122 0.58 15.29 4.15
C GLU A 122 0.91 16.26 5.28
N LYS A 123 -0.08 17.02 5.76
CA LYS A 123 0.08 17.96 6.88
C LYS A 123 0.38 17.26 8.20
N SER A 124 -0.07 16.02 8.39
CA SER A 124 0.19 15.26 9.61
C SER A 124 1.68 15.06 9.87
N ALA A 125 2.50 15.01 8.81
CA ALA A 125 3.94 14.79 8.87
C ALA A 125 4.76 16.08 9.05
N ILE A 126 4.14 17.27 8.99
CA ILE A 126 4.88 18.55 9.07
C ILE A 126 5.56 18.70 10.44
N GLY A 127 6.85 19.00 10.42
CA GLY A 127 7.68 19.13 11.62
C GLY A 127 8.27 17.81 12.13
N PHE A 128 7.98 16.68 11.47
CA PHE A 128 8.52 15.37 11.80
C PHE A 128 9.60 14.95 10.79
N LYS A 129 10.38 13.91 11.15
CA LYS A 129 11.45 13.39 10.27
C LYS A 129 10.93 12.86 8.93
N SER A 130 9.67 12.45 8.89
CA SER A 130 8.96 11.92 7.73
C SER A 130 8.41 13.00 6.79
N GLU A 131 8.52 14.29 7.13
CA GLU A 131 7.94 15.38 6.33
C GLU A 131 8.36 15.27 4.85
N ASP A 132 9.66 15.11 4.58
CA ASP A 132 10.19 15.01 3.21
C ASP A 132 9.77 13.73 2.47
N ASP A 133 9.39 12.66 3.20
CA ASP A 133 8.93 11.40 2.63
C ASP A 133 7.45 11.44 2.22
N ILE A 134 6.64 12.24 2.93
CA ILE A 134 5.18 12.32 2.74
C ILE A 134 4.78 13.55 1.90
N LYS A 135 5.58 14.61 1.91
CA LYS A 135 5.27 15.85 1.19
C LYS A 135 5.15 15.62 -0.32
N GLY A 136 4.01 16.03 -0.88
CA GLY A 136 3.71 15.90 -2.31
C GLY A 136 3.41 14.48 -2.78
N LEU A 137 3.17 13.55 -1.84
CA LEU A 137 2.81 12.16 -2.14
C LEU A 137 1.54 12.07 -2.99
N PHE A 138 0.61 13.01 -2.83
CA PHE A 138 -0.65 13.06 -3.57
C PHE A 138 -0.73 14.21 -4.59
N ASP A 139 0.36 14.91 -4.89
CA ASP A 139 0.39 16.06 -5.83
C ASP A 139 -0.13 15.71 -7.24
N ASN A 140 0.04 14.46 -7.66
CA ASN A 140 -0.40 13.98 -8.96
C ASN A 140 -1.87 13.50 -8.97
N LEU A 141 -2.58 13.59 -7.84
CA LEU A 141 -3.95 13.12 -7.67
C LEU A 141 -4.92 14.30 -7.53
N ASP A 142 -5.18 14.99 -8.64
CA ASP A 142 -6.11 16.14 -8.65
C ASP A 142 -7.57 15.68 -8.77
N THR A 143 -8.23 15.51 -7.63
CA THR A 143 -9.66 15.14 -7.55
C THR A 143 -10.61 16.17 -8.15
N ARG A 144 -10.14 17.39 -8.46
CA ARG A 144 -10.93 18.47 -9.06
C ARG A 144 -10.68 18.62 -10.56
N SER A 145 -9.84 17.77 -11.15
CA SER A 145 -9.48 17.84 -12.57
C SER A 145 -10.68 17.59 -13.49
N ASN A 146 -10.70 18.29 -14.63
CA ASN A 146 -11.69 18.08 -15.69
C ASN A 146 -11.55 16.71 -16.38
N ILE A 147 -10.44 16.00 -16.16
CA ILE A 147 -10.24 14.60 -16.59
C ILE A 147 -11.30 13.68 -15.98
N LEU A 148 -11.77 13.99 -14.77
CA LEU A 148 -12.80 13.22 -14.08
C LEU A 148 -14.23 13.58 -14.54
N GLY A 149 -14.42 14.66 -15.30
CA GLY A 149 -15.73 15.10 -15.77
C GLY A 149 -15.85 16.62 -15.84
N GLY A 150 -16.79 17.12 -16.65
CA GLY A 150 -16.99 18.56 -16.86
C GLY A 150 -17.69 19.23 -15.67
N SER A 151 -18.48 18.49 -14.91
CA SER A 151 -19.25 18.97 -13.76
C SER A 151 -18.84 18.28 -12.45
N VAL A 152 -19.12 18.90 -11.30
CA VAL A 152 -18.84 18.31 -9.97
C VAL A 152 -19.55 16.95 -9.78
N PRO A 153 -20.83 16.79 -10.14
CA PRO A 153 -21.50 15.48 -10.05
C PRO A 153 -20.83 14.39 -10.88
N GLU A 154 -20.34 14.71 -12.09
CA GLU A 154 -19.61 13.74 -12.91
C GLU A 154 -18.27 13.35 -12.28
N LYS A 155 -17.53 14.32 -11.74
CA LYS A 155 -16.27 14.08 -11.03
C LYS A 155 -16.49 13.15 -9.83
N ASN A 156 -17.48 13.46 -8.99
CA ASN A 156 -17.81 12.67 -7.81
C ASN A 156 -18.30 11.28 -8.16
N LYS A 157 -19.12 11.15 -9.21
CA LYS A 157 -19.52 9.84 -9.72
C LYS A 157 -18.30 9.00 -10.11
N ARG A 158 -17.36 9.54 -10.89
CA ARG A 158 -16.16 8.80 -11.28
C ARG A 158 -15.27 8.45 -10.10
N LEU A 159 -15.06 9.38 -9.17
CA LEU A 159 -14.28 9.11 -7.95
C LEU A 159 -14.94 8.01 -7.11
N SER A 160 -16.26 8.04 -6.97
CA SER A 160 -17.02 6.99 -6.29
C SER A 160 -16.89 5.64 -7.01
N ASP A 161 -16.97 5.62 -8.35
CA ASP A 161 -16.79 4.39 -9.13
C ASP A 161 -15.38 3.81 -8.93
N ILE A 162 -14.33 4.66 -8.85
CA ILE A 162 -12.96 4.22 -8.55
C ILE A 162 -12.86 3.66 -7.14
N LEU A 163 -13.36 4.38 -6.12
CA LEU A 163 -13.31 3.94 -4.73
C LEU A 163 -14.02 2.60 -4.54
N ASN A 164 -15.24 2.46 -5.06
CA ASN A 164 -16.00 1.22 -4.99
C ASN A 164 -15.35 0.08 -5.78
N GLY A 165 -14.80 0.40 -6.96
CA GLY A 165 -14.03 -0.54 -7.76
C GLY A 165 -12.86 -1.09 -6.94
N ILE A 166 -12.04 -0.21 -6.38
CA ILE A 166 -10.89 -0.58 -5.55
C ILE A 166 -11.34 -1.35 -4.31
N ASN A 167 -12.44 -0.96 -3.65
CA ASN A 167 -12.98 -1.65 -2.48
C ASN A 167 -13.39 -3.11 -2.79
N SER A 168 -13.91 -3.38 -3.99
CA SER A 168 -14.31 -4.72 -4.44
C SER A 168 -13.13 -5.71 -4.64
N ILE A 169 -11.91 -5.19 -4.60
CA ILE A 169 -10.70 -5.99 -4.68
C ILE A 169 -10.46 -6.63 -3.31
N ASN A 170 -10.38 -7.96 -3.31
CA ASN A 170 -9.98 -8.72 -2.14
C ASN A 170 -8.45 -8.91 -2.20
N PHE A 171 -7.72 -8.22 -1.32
CA PHE A 171 -6.28 -8.37 -1.18
C PHE A 171 -5.88 -9.56 -0.29
N GLY A 172 -6.84 -10.28 0.30
CA GLY A 172 -6.61 -11.29 1.32
C GLY A 172 -6.45 -10.68 2.71
N ASN A 173 -6.33 -11.52 3.75
CA ASN A 173 -5.94 -11.03 5.07
C ASN A 173 -4.47 -10.58 5.00
N PHE A 174 -4.29 -9.29 5.25
CA PHE A 174 -3.03 -8.56 5.22
C PHE A 174 -1.94 -9.27 6.06
N GLU A 175 -2.28 -9.79 7.24
CA GLU A 175 -1.34 -10.31 8.26
C GLU A 175 -0.26 -11.34 7.86
N GLU A 176 -0.46 -12.19 6.84
CA GLU A 176 0.52 -13.25 6.49
C GLU A 176 1.20 -13.09 5.12
N ASN A 177 0.73 -12.19 4.24
CA ASN A 177 1.26 -12.01 2.86
C ASN A 177 1.48 -10.54 2.45
N ASP A 178 1.42 -9.63 3.42
CA ASP A 178 1.21 -8.17 3.30
C ASP A 178 1.98 -7.42 2.21
N ILE A 179 3.30 -7.59 2.15
CA ILE A 179 4.14 -6.76 1.30
C ILE A 179 4.10 -7.25 -0.16
N ASP A 180 3.81 -8.53 -0.37
CA ASP A 180 3.91 -9.15 -1.68
C ASP A 180 2.64 -8.92 -2.51
N ALA A 181 1.43 -9.02 -1.94
CA ALA A 181 0.19 -8.90 -2.72
C ALA A 181 -0.10 -7.46 -3.20
N PHE A 182 -0.02 -6.46 -2.30
CA PHE A 182 -0.15 -5.05 -2.67
C PHE A 182 1.01 -4.61 -3.56
N GLY A 183 2.25 -4.96 -3.19
CA GLY A 183 3.44 -4.67 -3.97
C GLY A 183 3.39 -5.26 -5.38
N ASP A 184 2.83 -6.46 -5.53
CA ASP A 184 2.61 -7.11 -6.83
C ASP A 184 1.52 -6.42 -7.65
N ALA A 185 0.38 -6.02 -7.05
CA ALA A 185 -0.65 -5.24 -7.74
C ALA A 185 -0.10 -3.89 -8.23
N TYR A 186 0.61 -3.18 -7.35
CA TYR A 186 1.25 -1.92 -7.67
C TYR A 186 2.29 -2.10 -8.80
N GLU A 187 3.17 -3.11 -8.69
CA GLU A 187 4.13 -3.51 -9.73
C GLU A 187 3.47 -3.75 -11.07
N PHE A 188 2.41 -4.55 -11.08
CA PHE A 188 1.73 -4.92 -12.30
C PHE A 188 1.10 -3.72 -12.98
N LEU A 189 0.47 -2.82 -12.21
CA LEU A 189 -0.09 -1.60 -12.76
C LEU A 189 1.00 -0.79 -13.45
N ILE A 190 2.11 -0.50 -12.76
CA ILE A 190 3.24 0.24 -13.33
C ILE A 190 3.76 -0.44 -14.61
N SER A 191 3.87 -1.78 -14.60
CA SER A 191 4.34 -2.59 -15.74
C SER A 191 3.43 -2.49 -16.96
N ASN A 192 2.12 -2.64 -16.76
CA ASN A 192 1.12 -2.55 -17.82
C ASN A 192 1.07 -1.16 -18.44
N TYR A 193 1.16 -0.11 -17.61
CA TYR A 193 1.16 1.26 -18.11
C TYR A 193 2.46 1.61 -18.83
N ALA A 194 3.61 1.11 -18.37
CA ALA A 194 4.88 1.27 -19.10
C ALA A 194 4.84 0.60 -20.48
N SER A 195 4.19 -0.57 -20.58
CA SER A 195 4.05 -1.32 -21.84
C SER A 195 3.09 -0.65 -22.84
N ASN A 196 2.03 0.01 -22.35
CA ASN A 196 1.03 0.68 -23.20
C ASN A 196 1.41 2.11 -23.65
N ALA A 197 2.42 2.74 -23.04
CA ALA A 197 2.76 4.14 -23.29
C ALA A 197 3.49 4.41 -24.63
N GLY A 198 3.83 3.39 -25.42
CA GLY A 198 4.50 3.54 -26.73
C GLY A 198 5.88 4.21 -26.72
N LYS A 199 6.34 4.72 -25.57
CA LYS A 199 7.69 5.21 -25.33
C LYS A 199 8.58 3.99 -25.06
N SER A 200 9.71 3.90 -25.75
CA SER A 200 10.69 2.80 -25.71
C SER A 200 10.92 2.25 -24.29
N GLY A 201 10.16 1.20 -23.95
CA GLY A 201 9.97 0.68 -22.58
C GLY A 201 11.15 -0.10 -21.98
N GLY A 202 12.38 0.17 -22.43
CA GLY A 202 13.59 -0.45 -21.91
C GLY A 202 14.23 0.28 -20.73
N GLU A 203 13.88 1.55 -20.50
CA GLU A 203 14.62 2.42 -19.55
C GLU A 203 14.02 2.51 -18.13
N PHE A 204 12.83 1.96 -17.86
CA PHE A 204 12.09 2.32 -16.62
C PHE A 204 11.58 1.16 -15.76
N PHE A 205 11.67 -0.11 -16.19
CA PHE A 205 11.12 -1.23 -15.42
C PHE A 205 11.96 -2.51 -15.50
N THR A 206 12.32 -3.07 -14.35
CA THR A 206 13.00 -4.38 -14.24
C THR A 206 11.98 -5.45 -13.85
N PRO A 207 11.75 -6.50 -14.68
CA PRO A 207 10.83 -7.58 -14.36
C PRO A 207 11.16 -8.28 -13.03
N GLN A 208 10.14 -8.67 -12.26
CA GLN A 208 10.31 -9.31 -10.95
C GLN A 208 11.28 -10.49 -10.96
N THR A 209 11.26 -11.32 -12.01
CA THR A 209 12.15 -12.48 -12.17
C THR A 209 13.61 -12.09 -12.28
N VAL A 210 13.90 -10.98 -12.97
CA VAL A 210 15.25 -10.41 -13.10
C VAL A 210 15.70 -9.83 -11.76
N SER A 211 14.83 -9.10 -11.07
CA SER A 211 15.14 -8.54 -9.75
C SER A 211 15.39 -9.62 -8.69
N LYS A 212 14.58 -10.70 -8.69
CA LYS A 212 14.78 -11.89 -7.82
C LYS A 212 16.13 -12.54 -8.09
N LEU A 213 16.51 -12.67 -9.36
CA LEU A 213 17.81 -13.21 -9.73
C LEU A 213 18.95 -12.30 -9.26
N LEU A 214 18.88 -10.99 -9.51
CA LEU A 214 19.90 -10.02 -9.09
C LEU A 214 20.05 -9.99 -7.56
N ALA A 215 18.94 -9.97 -6.81
CA ALA A 215 18.96 -10.04 -5.36
C ALA A 215 19.64 -11.34 -4.86
N ARG A 216 19.32 -12.49 -5.46
CA ARG A 216 19.98 -13.77 -5.14
C ARG A 216 21.48 -13.73 -5.43
N LEU A 217 21.89 -13.16 -6.56
CA LEU A 217 23.30 -13.02 -6.94
C LEU A 217 24.07 -12.13 -5.95
N VAL A 218 23.49 -11.00 -5.54
CA VAL A 218 24.09 -10.07 -4.57
C VAL A 218 24.23 -10.71 -3.17
N MET A 219 23.33 -11.63 -2.83
CA MET A 219 23.28 -12.36 -1.56
C MET A 219 24.17 -13.62 -1.50
N VAL A 220 24.80 -14.04 -2.60
CA VAL A 220 25.69 -15.22 -2.59
C VAL A 220 26.84 -14.99 -1.61
N GLY A 221 26.98 -15.90 -0.64
CA GLY A 221 28.04 -15.84 0.38
C GLY A 221 27.86 -14.75 1.46
N LYS A 222 26.70 -14.08 1.49
CA LYS A 222 26.38 -13.06 2.51
C LYS A 222 25.19 -13.50 3.35
N ASP A 223 25.32 -13.33 4.66
CA ASP A 223 24.23 -13.58 5.63
C ASP A 223 23.64 -12.28 6.18
N LYS A 224 24.30 -11.14 5.92
CA LYS A 224 23.83 -9.79 6.22
C LYS A 224 24.23 -8.84 5.11
N ILE A 225 23.35 -7.89 4.81
CA ILE A 225 23.63 -6.74 3.96
C ILE A 225 23.53 -5.49 4.82
N ASN A 226 24.50 -4.60 4.68
CA ASN A 226 24.51 -3.31 5.39
C ASN A 226 23.91 -2.19 4.52
N LYS A 227 24.30 -2.12 3.24
CA LYS A 227 23.84 -1.11 2.29
C LYS A 227 23.69 -1.72 0.90
N VAL A 228 22.67 -1.26 0.18
CA VAL A 228 22.45 -1.54 -1.24
C VAL A 228 22.50 -0.21 -1.97
N TYR A 229 23.20 -0.15 -3.10
CA TYR A 229 23.28 1.04 -3.93
C TYR A 229 22.89 0.68 -5.36
N ASP A 230 21.91 1.39 -5.89
CA ASP A 230 21.48 1.29 -7.28
C ASP A 230 21.46 2.72 -7.85
N PRO A 231 22.45 3.08 -8.70
CA PRO A 231 22.57 4.43 -9.25
C PRO A 231 21.47 4.79 -10.26
N THR A 232 20.65 3.81 -10.67
CA THR A 232 19.61 3.95 -11.69
C THR A 232 18.35 3.17 -11.31
N CYS A 233 17.93 3.25 -10.04
CA CYS A 233 16.86 2.41 -9.47
C CYS A 233 15.47 2.58 -10.11
N GLY A 234 15.27 3.65 -10.88
CA GLY A 234 13.99 3.94 -11.53
C GLY A 234 12.82 3.93 -10.54
N PHE A 235 11.65 3.45 -10.99
CA PHE A 235 10.43 3.35 -10.16
C PHE A 235 10.50 2.19 -9.13
N ARG A 236 11.64 1.51 -8.96
CA ARG A 236 11.69 0.22 -8.25
C ARG A 236 12.92 0.02 -7.36
N VAL A 237 12.70 0.10 -6.05
CA VAL A 237 13.61 -0.41 -5.00
C VAL A 237 13.26 -1.89 -4.68
N ILE A 238 13.34 -2.79 -5.66
CA ILE A 238 12.98 -4.21 -5.47
C ILE A 238 14.08 -4.98 -4.76
N ILE A 239 15.34 -4.55 -4.97
CA ILE A 239 16.50 -5.23 -4.41
C ILE A 239 16.43 -5.22 -2.88
N MET A 240 15.94 -4.14 -2.26
CA MET A 240 15.87 -4.01 -0.80
C MET A 240 14.84 -4.96 -0.18
N THR A 241 13.60 -4.97 -0.69
CA THR A 241 12.52 -5.83 -0.16
C THR A 241 12.84 -7.31 -0.33
N GLN A 242 13.43 -7.69 -1.48
CA GLN A 242 13.80 -9.08 -1.74
C GLN A 242 15.09 -9.53 -1.06
N ALA A 243 16.03 -8.61 -0.79
CA ALA A 243 17.20 -8.91 0.03
C ALA A 243 16.82 -9.09 1.50
N ASN A 244 15.97 -8.20 2.04
CA ASN A 244 15.48 -8.32 3.42
C ASN A 244 14.60 -9.56 3.63
N SER A 245 13.72 -9.92 2.67
CA SER A 245 12.94 -11.15 2.77
C SER A 245 13.81 -12.41 2.74
N GLN A 246 14.88 -12.44 1.94
CA GLN A 246 15.84 -13.55 1.94
C GLN A 246 16.63 -13.68 3.25
N VAL A 247 16.97 -12.56 3.90
CA VAL A 247 17.60 -12.58 5.23
C VAL A 247 16.62 -13.14 6.27
N ASN A 248 15.35 -12.72 6.25
CA ASN A 248 14.33 -13.24 7.15
C ASN A 248 14.05 -14.73 6.94
N ILE A 249 13.97 -15.21 5.69
CA ILE A 249 13.78 -16.64 5.37
C ILE A 249 14.96 -17.47 5.88
N ARG A 250 16.22 -17.04 5.66
CA ARG A 250 17.39 -17.74 6.21
C ARG A 250 17.42 -17.71 7.74
N ALA A 251 17.02 -16.61 8.37
CA ALA A 251 16.92 -16.51 9.83
C ALA A 251 15.86 -17.49 10.38
N LEU A 252 14.69 -17.61 9.74
CA LEU A 252 13.63 -18.57 10.08
C LEU A 252 14.08 -20.03 9.87
N GLU A 253 14.77 -20.33 8.77
CA GLU A 253 15.37 -21.65 8.52
C GLU A 253 16.44 -22.00 9.58
N LEU A 254 17.26 -21.04 10.00
CA LEU A 254 18.23 -21.22 11.09
C LEU A 254 17.53 -21.39 12.44
N LEU A 255 16.49 -20.62 12.74
CA LEU A 255 15.69 -20.74 13.97
C LEU A 255 15.02 -22.12 14.10
N SER A 256 14.54 -22.69 12.99
CA SER A 256 14.02 -24.07 12.98
C SER A 256 15.10 -25.12 13.30
N LYS A 257 16.36 -24.88 12.90
CA LYS A 257 17.51 -25.72 13.27
C LYS A 257 17.91 -25.54 14.73
N PHE A 258 17.67 -24.36 15.33
CA PHE A 258 17.86 -24.13 16.78
C PHE A 258 16.71 -24.70 17.63
N ARG A 259 15.50 -24.85 17.10
CA ARG A 259 14.35 -25.47 17.79
C ARG A 259 14.46 -26.99 17.96
N ILE A 260 15.46 -27.65 17.38
CA ILE A 260 15.71 -29.09 17.55
C ILE A 260 17.04 -29.32 18.28
N LYS A 261 17.13 -28.80 19.51
CA LYS A 261 17.84 -29.50 20.59
C LYS A 261 16.97 -29.40 21.82
N LYS A 262 16.12 -30.42 21.99
CA LYS A 262 15.51 -30.77 23.28
C LYS A 262 16.62 -30.74 24.33
N MET A 263 16.66 -29.70 25.16
CA MET A 263 17.35 -29.73 26.45
C MET A 263 16.48 -30.62 27.36
N ASN A 264 16.62 -31.93 27.19
CA ASN A 264 16.13 -32.90 28.14
C ASN A 264 17.14 -32.97 29.30
N ARG A 265 16.94 -32.15 30.34
CA ARG A 265 16.93 -32.59 31.74
C ARG A 265 16.83 -31.40 32.69
N TRP A 266 15.86 -31.51 33.58
CA TRP A 266 15.87 -30.89 34.90
C TRP A 266 16.95 -31.56 35.76
N CYS A 267 17.70 -30.76 36.52
CA CYS A 267 17.91 -30.86 37.98
C CYS A 267 19.09 -29.99 38.44
N THR A 268 18.84 -29.21 39.50
CA THR A 268 19.68 -28.92 40.70
C THR A 268 21.14 -29.41 40.67
N VAL A 269 22.14 -28.60 41.03
CA VAL A 269 22.34 -27.79 42.27
C VAL A 269 22.86 -26.40 41.93
#